data_AF-U6DE53-F1
#
_entry.id   AF-U6DE53-F1
#
_cell.length_a   1.000
_cell.length_b   1.000
_cell.length_c   1.000
_cell.angle_alpha   90.00
_cell.angle_beta   90.00
_cell.angle_gamma   90.00
#
_symmetry.space_group_name_H-M   'P 1'
#
loop_
_entity.id
_entity.type
_entity.pdbx_description
1 polymer ?
#
loop_
_entity_poly.entity_id
_entity_poly.type
_entity_poly.pdbx_seq_one_letter_code
_entity_poly.pdbx_strand_id
1 'polypeptide(L)'
;MFSRLAHLQTIAVLRRGVHSSVASATSVATKRTIQGPPSSDYIFERESKYGAHNYHPLPVALERGKGIYVWDVEGRKYFDFLSAYSAVNQGHCHPKIVNALKSQADKLTLTSRAFYNNVLGEYEEYVTKLFNYHKVLPMNTGVEAGETACKLARRW
;
A
#
# COMPACT_ATOMS: atom_id res chain seq x y z
N MET A 1 18.53 -7.35 55.24
CA MET A 1 19.48 -7.69 56.31
C MET A 1 19.67 -9.20 56.32
N PHE A 2 20.91 -9.63 56.11
CA PHE A 2 21.60 -10.88 56.52
C PHE A 2 20.86 -12.24 56.48
N SER A 3 21.46 -13.38 56.14
CA SER A 3 22.74 -13.80 55.54
C SER A 3 22.79 -15.33 55.73
N ARG A 4 23.12 -16.07 54.65
CA ARG A 4 24.00 -17.26 54.50
C ARG A 4 24.14 -18.27 55.67
N LEU A 5 24.19 -19.58 55.43
CA LEU A 5 25.33 -20.42 54.96
C LEU A 5 24.85 -21.90 55.03
N ALA A 6 25.35 -22.95 54.38
CA ALA A 6 26.53 -23.30 53.58
C ALA A 6 26.09 -24.46 52.64
N HIS A 7 26.82 -24.94 51.61
CA HIS A 7 28.03 -25.74 51.77
C HIS A 7 28.65 -26.14 50.40
N LEU A 8 29.98 -26.28 50.44
CA LEU A 8 30.87 -27.20 49.70
C LEU A 8 31.33 -26.89 48.26
N GLN A 9 32.66 -26.89 48.18
CA GLN A 9 33.57 -26.71 47.04
C GLN A 9 33.71 -28.00 46.22
N THR A 10 34.03 -27.89 44.93
CA THR A 10 35.08 -28.72 44.31
C THR A 10 35.71 -28.02 43.10
N ILE A 11 37.03 -28.12 42.99
CA ILE A 11 37.93 -27.54 41.99
C ILE A 11 38.32 -28.61 40.95
N ALA A 12 38.72 -28.13 39.76
CA ALA A 12 39.44 -28.79 38.66
C ALA A 12 38.56 -29.58 37.65
N VAL A 13 38.81 -29.61 36.34
CA VAL A 13 40.08 -29.65 35.60
C VAL A 13 39.88 -29.03 34.20
N LEU A 14 40.83 -28.20 33.76
CA LEU A 14 40.99 -27.77 32.37
C LEU A 14 41.34 -28.99 31.49
N ARG A 15 40.49 -29.36 30.52
CA ARG A 15 40.87 -30.26 29.41
C ARG A 15 40.76 -29.51 28.09
N ARG A 16 41.92 -29.28 27.46
CA ARG A 16 42.04 -28.91 26.05
C ARG A 16 41.53 -30.07 25.20
N GLY A 17 40.38 -29.87 24.55
CA GLY A 17 39.82 -30.76 23.53
C GLY A 17 40.02 -30.14 22.15
N VAL A 18 40.52 -30.96 21.24
CA VAL A 18 41.00 -30.66 19.89
C VAL A 18 39.88 -30.16 18.96
N HIS A 19 40.22 -29.20 18.11
CA HIS A 19 39.42 -28.73 16.99
C HIS A 19 38.93 -29.88 16.10
N SER A 20 37.61 -30.02 15.93
CA SER A 20 37.03 -30.60 14.73
C SER A 20 36.07 -29.59 14.10
N SER A 21 36.53 -28.90 13.07
CA SER A 21 35.67 -28.06 12.23
C SER A 21 34.76 -28.97 11.42
N VAL A 22 33.51 -29.13 11.85
CA VAL A 22 32.46 -29.68 11.00
C VAL A 22 32.05 -28.55 10.06
N ALA A 23 32.50 -28.63 8.81
CA ALA A 23 32.03 -27.74 7.77
C ALA A 23 30.51 -27.95 7.61
N SER A 24 29.75 -26.94 8.02
CA SER A 24 28.32 -26.85 7.76
C SER A 24 28.13 -26.84 6.25
N ALA A 25 27.58 -27.93 5.71
CA ALA A 25 27.14 -27.97 4.33
C ALA A 25 26.02 -26.93 4.18
N THR A 26 26.37 -25.79 3.59
CA THR A 26 25.40 -24.81 3.12
C THR A 26 24.52 -25.49 2.08
N SER A 27 23.35 -25.96 2.54
CA SER A 27 22.22 -26.27 1.68
C SER A 27 21.96 -25.03 0.84
N VAL A 28 22.42 -25.06 -0.41
CA VAL A 28 22.06 -24.08 -1.43
C VAL A 28 20.55 -24.17 -1.55
N ALA A 29 19.85 -23.21 -0.94
CA ALA A 29 18.42 -23.09 -1.05
C ALA A 29 18.10 -22.96 -2.54
N THR A 30 17.61 -24.05 -3.13
CA THR A 30 17.13 -24.08 -4.49
C THR A 30 16.09 -22.99 -4.59
N LYS A 31 16.38 -21.94 -5.37
CA LYS A 31 15.38 -20.94 -5.76
C LYS A 31 14.22 -21.73 -6.37
N ARG A 32 13.14 -21.92 -5.61
CA ARG A 32 11.86 -22.33 -6.18
C ARG A 32 11.51 -21.24 -7.19
N THR A 33 11.72 -21.53 -8.46
CA THR A 33 11.07 -20.82 -9.55
C THR A 33 9.57 -21.01 -9.32
N ILE A 34 8.91 -19.99 -8.78
CA ILE A 34 7.47 -19.98 -8.60
C ILE A 34 6.87 -20.01 -10.01
N GLN A 35 6.50 -21.19 -10.49
CA GLN A 35 5.72 -21.35 -11.70
C GLN A 35 4.26 -21.08 -11.33
N GLY A 36 3.80 -19.86 -11.61
CA GLY A 36 2.43 -19.42 -11.37
C GLY A 36 2.36 -18.01 -10.76
N PRO A 37 1.18 -17.36 -10.79
CA PRO A 37 0.97 -16.13 -10.04
C PRO A 37 1.21 -16.38 -8.53
N PRO A 38 1.64 -15.35 -7.77
CA PRO A 38 1.91 -15.53 -6.34
C PRO A 38 0.63 -15.85 -5.55
N SER A 39 0.72 -16.73 -4.55
CA SER A 39 -0.38 -17.01 -3.63
C SER A 39 -0.66 -15.83 -2.68
N SER A 40 -1.87 -15.80 -2.10
CA SER A 40 -2.24 -14.83 -1.06
C SER A 40 -1.22 -14.74 0.08
N ASP A 41 -0.80 -15.87 0.68
CA ASP A 41 0.17 -15.88 1.79
C ASP A 41 1.51 -15.25 1.38
N TYR A 42 1.99 -15.57 0.18
CA TYR A 42 3.22 -14.97 -0.34
C TYR A 42 3.08 -13.45 -0.51
N ILE A 43 1.92 -12.97 -0.94
CA ILE A 43 1.65 -11.53 -1.09
C ILE A 43 1.66 -10.84 0.28
N PHE A 44 1.02 -11.43 1.29
CA PHE A 44 0.98 -10.90 2.66
C PHE A 44 2.37 -10.86 3.28
N GLU A 45 3.15 -11.94 3.18
CA GLU A 45 4.52 -12.00 3.70
C GLU A 45 5.42 -10.97 3.02
N ARG A 46 5.28 -10.81 1.70
CA ARG A 46 6.05 -9.81 0.94
C ARG A 46 5.70 -8.40 1.38
N GLU A 47 4.42 -8.07 1.55
CA GLU A 47 4.00 -6.77 2.08
C GLU A 47 4.50 -6.56 3.52
N SER A 48 4.36 -7.56 4.39
CA SER A 48 4.87 -7.51 5.77
C SER A 48 6.38 -7.29 5.83
N LYS A 49 7.14 -7.78 4.85
CA LYS A 49 8.60 -7.64 4.82
C LYS A 49 9.07 -6.26 4.34
N TYR A 50 8.36 -5.67 3.38
CA TYR A 50 8.82 -4.48 2.66
C TYR A 50 7.98 -3.22 2.92
N GLY A 51 6.75 -3.34 3.41
CA GLY A 51 5.85 -2.24 3.75
C GLY A 51 5.89 -1.86 5.23
N ALA A 52 5.51 -0.63 5.55
CA ALA A 52 5.30 -0.19 6.93
C ALA A 52 4.05 -0.85 7.53
N HIS A 53 4.06 -1.16 8.83
CA HIS A 53 2.97 -1.86 9.51
C HIS A 53 1.93 -0.88 10.09
N ASN A 54 1.40 0.00 9.24
CA ASN A 54 0.41 1.02 9.65
C ASN A 54 -1.05 0.64 9.32
N TYR A 55 -1.27 -0.52 8.71
CA TYR A 55 -2.59 -1.13 8.49
C TYR A 55 -2.60 -2.56 9.02
N HIS A 56 -3.81 -3.05 9.32
CA HIS A 56 -4.08 -4.46 9.57
C HIS A 56 -5.17 -4.94 8.59
N PRO A 57 -4.83 -5.20 7.32
CA PRO A 57 -5.81 -5.52 6.27
C PRO A 57 -6.58 -6.82 6.54
N LEU A 58 -7.76 -6.96 5.94
CA LEU A 58 -8.41 -8.28 5.85
C LEU A 58 -7.55 -9.19 4.94
N PRO A 59 -7.40 -10.50 5.26
CA PRO A 59 -6.51 -11.40 4.54
C PRO A 59 -7.10 -11.85 3.20
N VAL A 60 -7.22 -10.93 2.24
CA VAL A 60 -7.69 -11.17 0.87
C VAL A 60 -6.78 -10.43 -0.11
N ALA A 61 -6.06 -11.16 -0.96
CA ALA A 61 -5.17 -10.57 -1.97
C ALA A 61 -5.91 -10.35 -3.30
N LEU A 62 -6.48 -9.16 -3.48
CA LEU A 62 -7.23 -8.78 -4.69
C LEU A 62 -6.31 -8.52 -5.90
N GLU A 63 -6.70 -9.01 -7.09
CA GLU A 63 -5.96 -8.80 -8.35
C GLU A 63 -6.77 -8.02 -9.40
N ARG A 64 -8.10 -8.16 -9.41
CA ARG A 64 -8.95 -7.55 -10.45
C ARG A 64 -10.23 -6.96 -9.86
N GLY A 65 -10.64 -5.80 -10.36
CA GLY A 65 -11.93 -5.17 -10.06
C GLY A 65 -12.74 -4.88 -11.33
N LYS A 66 -14.07 -5.04 -11.30
CA LYS A 66 -14.99 -4.59 -12.36
C LYS A 66 -16.40 -4.37 -11.82
N GLY A 67 -16.91 -3.15 -11.93
CA GLY A 67 -18.23 -2.79 -11.41
C GLY A 67 -18.30 -3.01 -9.90
N ILE A 68 -19.30 -3.75 -9.44
CA ILE A 68 -19.51 -4.09 -8.02
C ILE A 68 -18.68 -5.29 -7.53
N TYR A 69 -17.83 -5.85 -8.38
CA TYR A 69 -17.11 -7.10 -8.09
C TYR A 69 -15.60 -6.91 -8.05
N VAL A 70 -14.97 -7.70 -7.18
CA VAL A 70 -13.52 -7.88 -7.13
C VAL A 70 -13.18 -9.37 -7.14
N TRP A 71 -11.98 -9.71 -7.57
CA TRP A 71 -11.45 -11.07 -7.63
C TRP A 71 -10.07 -11.12 -6.99
N ASP A 72 -9.82 -12.15 -6.20
CA ASP A 72 -8.48 -12.42 -5.66
C ASP A 72 -7.60 -13.22 -6.62
N VAL A 73 -6.33 -13.38 -6.24
CA VAL A 73 -5.32 -14.12 -7.02
C VAL A 73 -5.61 -15.61 -7.15
N GLU A 74 -6.47 -16.18 -6.30
CA GLU A 74 -6.99 -17.54 -6.43
C GLU A 74 -8.26 -17.62 -7.30
N GLY A 75 -8.73 -16.48 -7.85
CA GLY A 75 -9.86 -16.39 -8.77
C GLY A 75 -11.24 -16.35 -8.09
N ARG A 76 -11.31 -16.28 -6.76
CA ARG A 76 -12.60 -16.16 -6.03
C ARG A 76 -13.18 -14.77 -6.27
N LYS A 77 -14.50 -14.72 -6.46
CA LYS A 77 -15.25 -13.50 -6.77
C LYS A 77 -16.02 -13.01 -5.56
N TYR A 78 -15.94 -11.71 -5.30
CA TYR A 78 -16.59 -11.06 -4.15
C TYR A 78 -17.42 -9.87 -4.60
N PHE A 79 -18.53 -9.61 -3.91
CA PHE A 79 -19.14 -8.28 -3.93
C PHE A 79 -18.29 -7.35 -3.08
N ASP A 80 -17.96 -6.17 -3.60
CA ASP A 80 -17.30 -5.13 -2.82
C ASP A 80 -18.34 -4.24 -2.13
N PHE A 81 -18.50 -4.44 -0.82
CA PHE A 81 -19.37 -3.64 0.04
C PHE A 81 -18.64 -2.51 0.77
N LEU A 82 -17.33 -2.32 0.52
CA LEU A 82 -16.54 -1.21 1.05
C LEU A 82 -16.41 -0.06 0.04
N SER A 83 -16.35 -0.39 -1.27
CA SER A 83 -16.18 0.57 -2.37
C SER A 83 -14.97 1.49 -2.18
N ALA A 84 -13.88 0.97 -1.61
CA ALA A 84 -12.68 1.71 -1.26
C ALA A 84 -12.99 3.04 -0.53
N TYR A 85 -13.82 2.97 0.51
CA TYR A 85 -14.33 4.15 1.24
C TYR A 85 -15.06 5.14 0.31
N SER A 86 -15.92 4.62 -0.55
CA SER A 86 -16.68 5.36 -1.58
C SER A 86 -15.84 5.98 -2.71
N ALA A 87 -14.55 5.66 -2.83
CA ALA A 87 -13.72 6.15 -3.93
C ALA A 87 -14.12 5.56 -5.30
N VAL A 88 -14.71 4.36 -5.31
CA VAL A 88 -15.19 3.69 -6.54
C VAL A 88 -16.71 3.65 -6.64
N ASN A 89 -17.38 4.77 -6.32
CA ASN A 89 -18.85 4.89 -6.42
C ASN A 89 -19.41 4.51 -7.80
N GLN A 90 -18.65 4.73 -8.88
CA GLN A 90 -19.01 4.37 -10.25
C GLN A 90 -18.79 2.88 -10.57
N GLY A 91 -18.27 2.11 -9.62
CA GLY A 91 -17.78 0.75 -9.79
C GLY A 91 -16.32 0.70 -10.26
N HIS A 92 -15.64 -0.39 -9.89
CA HIS A 92 -14.25 -0.65 -10.25
C HIS A 92 -14.04 -0.60 -11.77
N CYS A 93 -12.98 0.07 -12.20
CA CYS A 93 -12.53 0.12 -13.60
C CYS A 93 -13.63 0.55 -14.60
N HIS A 94 -14.44 1.55 -14.25
CA HIS A 94 -15.50 2.05 -15.11
C HIS A 94 -14.95 2.49 -16.49
N PRO A 95 -15.47 1.95 -17.62
CA PRO A 95 -14.84 2.06 -18.93
C PRO A 95 -14.71 3.51 -19.42
N LYS A 96 -15.71 4.37 -19.14
CA LYS A 96 -15.65 5.80 -19.49
C LYS A 96 -14.47 6.52 -18.81
N ILE A 97 -14.17 6.20 -17.55
CA ILE A 97 -13.11 6.84 -16.77
C ILE A 97 -11.74 6.32 -17.22
N VAL A 98 -11.61 4.99 -17.38
CA VAL A 98 -10.37 4.36 -17.86
C VAL A 98 -10.00 4.87 -19.26
N ASN A 99 -10.97 5.02 -20.16
CA ASN A 99 -10.71 5.53 -21.51
C ASN A 99 -10.33 7.01 -21.50
N ALA A 100 -10.95 7.84 -20.64
CA ALA A 100 -10.56 9.24 -20.48
C ALA A 100 -9.11 9.37 -19.97
N LEU A 101 -8.73 8.55 -18.97
CA LEU A 101 -7.36 8.49 -18.47
C LEU A 101 -6.37 8.11 -19.57
N LYS A 102 -6.60 6.99 -20.28
CA LYS A 102 -5.73 6.53 -21.37
C LYS A 102 -5.57 7.59 -22.45
N SER A 103 -6.68 8.19 -22.89
CA SER A 103 -6.66 9.21 -23.95
C SER A 103 -5.87 10.47 -23.56
N GLN A 104 -5.84 10.85 -22.28
CA GLN A 104 -5.10 12.03 -21.83
C GLN A 104 -3.63 11.70 -21.51
N ALA A 105 -3.37 10.48 -21.01
CA ALA A 105 -2.03 10.03 -20.63
C ALA A 105 -1.05 10.02 -21.80
N ASP A 106 -1.53 9.68 -23.01
CA ASP A 106 -0.71 9.69 -24.24
C ASP A 106 -0.46 11.11 -24.79
N LYS A 107 -1.07 12.14 -24.20
CA LYS A 107 -0.95 13.54 -24.64
C LYS A 107 -0.09 14.37 -23.70
N LEU A 108 -0.52 14.50 -22.43
CA LEU A 108 0.15 15.32 -21.42
C LEU A 108 -0.43 15.03 -20.03
N THR A 109 0.43 14.76 -19.04
CA THR A 109 0.00 14.36 -17.69
C THR A 109 0.32 15.38 -16.60
N LEU A 110 1.48 16.07 -16.68
CA LEU A 110 1.92 16.98 -15.62
C LEU A 110 2.72 18.15 -16.19
N THR A 111 2.23 19.37 -15.96
CA THR A 111 2.90 20.63 -16.34
C THR A 111 3.41 21.43 -15.15
N SER A 112 3.24 20.91 -13.93
CA SER A 112 3.18 21.73 -12.70
C SER A 112 2.09 22.81 -12.79
N ARG A 113 2.10 23.76 -11.85
CA ARG A 113 1.28 24.99 -11.89
C ARG A 113 2.04 26.21 -12.39
N ALA A 114 3.32 26.05 -12.74
CA ALA A 114 4.13 27.10 -13.35
C ALA A 114 3.71 27.41 -14.80
N PHE A 115 3.12 26.42 -15.48
CA PHE A 115 2.60 26.58 -16.84
C PHE A 115 1.10 26.29 -16.87
N TYR A 116 0.39 27.01 -17.73
CA TYR A 116 -0.97 26.65 -18.09
C TYR A 116 -0.99 25.36 -18.92
N ASN A 117 -2.08 24.62 -18.82
CA ASN A 117 -2.43 23.56 -19.76
C ASN A 117 -3.87 23.76 -20.21
N ASN A 118 -4.25 23.11 -21.30
CA ASN A 118 -5.55 23.30 -21.94
C ASN A 118 -6.71 22.57 -21.25
N VAL A 119 -6.47 21.73 -20.24
CA VAL A 119 -7.50 20.85 -19.63
C VAL A 119 -7.97 21.38 -18.28
N LEU A 120 -7.08 22.00 -17.50
CA LEU A 120 -7.41 22.43 -16.14
C LEU A 120 -8.59 23.42 -16.11
N GLY A 121 -8.56 24.44 -16.98
CA GLY A 121 -9.64 25.44 -17.03
C GLY A 121 -10.99 24.85 -17.43
N GLU A 122 -11.01 23.84 -18.31
CA GLU A 122 -12.23 23.13 -18.71
C GLU A 122 -12.86 22.38 -17.51
N TYR A 123 -12.03 21.71 -16.72
CA TYR A 123 -12.47 21.08 -15.47
C TYR A 123 -12.97 22.12 -14.44
N GLU A 124 -12.23 23.21 -14.26
CA GLU A 124 -12.58 24.28 -13.31
C GLU A 124 -13.94 24.90 -13.65
N GLU A 125 -14.21 25.17 -14.92
CA GLU A 125 -15.52 25.65 -15.39
C GLU A 125 -16.63 24.62 -15.17
N TYR A 126 -16.39 23.36 -15.55
CA TYR A 126 -17.39 22.29 -15.42
C TYR A 126 -17.83 22.09 -13.97
N VAL A 127 -16.87 21.97 -13.04
CA VAL A 127 -17.17 21.63 -11.63
C VAL A 127 -17.82 22.80 -10.89
N THR A 128 -17.40 24.04 -11.18
CA THR A 128 -18.00 25.24 -10.57
C THR A 128 -19.44 25.45 -11.01
N LYS A 129 -19.75 25.21 -12.29
CA LYS A 129 -21.13 25.23 -12.80
C LYS A 129 -21.99 24.10 -12.23
N LEU A 130 -21.42 22.89 -12.11
CA LEU A 130 -22.14 21.73 -11.58
C LEU A 130 -22.59 21.93 -10.12
N PHE A 131 -21.73 22.49 -9.28
CA PHE A 131 -22.00 22.70 -7.84
C PHE A 131 -22.44 24.12 -7.48
N ASN A 132 -22.56 25.03 -8.45
CA ASN A 132 -22.95 26.43 -8.26
C ASN A 132 -22.03 27.22 -7.30
N TYR A 133 -20.72 27.18 -7.55
CA TYR A 133 -19.70 27.98 -6.83
C TYR A 133 -18.95 28.89 -7.81
N HIS A 134 -18.31 29.96 -7.29
CA HIS A 134 -17.58 30.90 -8.16
C HIS A 134 -16.22 30.40 -8.65
N LYS A 135 -15.50 29.61 -7.84
CA LYS A 135 -14.13 29.13 -8.11
C LYS A 135 -13.89 27.80 -7.43
N VAL A 136 -12.93 27.03 -7.94
CA VAL A 136 -12.42 25.79 -7.34
C VAL A 136 -10.91 25.89 -7.17
N LEU A 137 -10.35 25.23 -6.14
CA LEU A 137 -8.92 25.06 -5.96
C LEU A 137 -8.63 23.54 -5.88
N PRO A 138 -8.12 22.92 -6.95
CA PRO A 138 -7.91 21.47 -6.98
C PRO A 138 -6.70 21.05 -6.14
N MET A 139 -6.88 19.96 -5.38
CA MET A 139 -5.87 19.26 -4.57
C MET A 139 -5.91 17.76 -4.88
N ASN A 140 -5.04 16.96 -4.26
CA ASN A 140 -4.89 15.53 -4.58
C ASN A 140 -5.64 14.64 -3.58
N THR A 141 -5.51 14.94 -2.28
CA THR A 141 -6.09 14.13 -1.19
C THR A 141 -7.19 14.87 -0.45
N GLY A 142 -8.04 14.13 0.27
CA GLY A 142 -9.07 14.72 1.13
C GLY A 142 -8.50 15.58 2.26
N VAL A 143 -7.35 15.19 2.84
CA VAL A 143 -6.70 15.96 3.91
C VAL A 143 -6.12 17.29 3.39
N GLU A 144 -5.53 17.30 2.19
CA GLU A 144 -5.07 18.55 1.55
C GLU A 144 -6.22 19.52 1.26
N ALA A 145 -7.39 19.00 0.88
CA ALA A 145 -8.58 19.83 0.72
C ALA A 145 -9.02 20.44 2.06
N GLY A 146 -9.02 19.66 3.15
CA GLY A 146 -9.31 20.14 4.50
C GLY A 146 -8.33 21.21 5.00
N GLU A 147 -7.03 20.98 4.84
CA GLU A 147 -5.99 21.97 5.18
C GLU A 147 -6.15 23.26 4.37
N THR A 148 -6.46 23.14 3.08
CA THR A 148 -6.73 24.31 2.23
C THR A 148 -7.96 25.08 2.71
N ALA A 149 -9.03 24.39 3.08
CA ALA A 149 -10.22 25.02 3.64
C ALA A 149 -9.93 25.76 4.96
N CYS A 150 -9.17 25.14 5.88
CA CYS A 150 -8.71 25.78 7.11
C CYS A 150 -7.89 27.05 6.84
N LYS A 151 -6.98 27.00 5.87
CA LYS A 151 -6.17 28.17 5.46
C LYS A 151 -7.00 29.27 4.83
N LEU A 152 -7.99 28.92 4.01
CA LEU A 152 -8.93 29.88 3.44
C LEU A 152 -9.75 30.56 4.55
N ALA A 153 -10.34 29.79 5.46
CA ALA A 153 -11.17 30.30 6.55
C ALA A 153 -10.39 31.20 7.52
N ARG A 154 -9.13 30.85 7.85
CA ARG A 154 -8.29 31.66 8.74
C ARG A 154 -7.79 32.96 8.10
N ARG A 155 -7.66 32.99 6.77
CA ARG A 155 -7.18 34.17 6.03
C ARG A 155 -8.30 35.13 5.66
N TRP A 156 -9.52 34.62 5.44
CA TRP A 156 -10.69 35.40 5.06
C TRP A 156 -11.02 36.46 6.10
#